data_AF-A0A952NZD6-F1
#
_entry.id   AF-A0A952NZD6-F1
#
_cell.length_a   1.000
_cell.length_b   1.000
_cell.length_c   1.000
_cell.angle_alpha   90.00
_cell.angle_beta   90.00
_cell.angle_gamma   90.00
#
_symmetry.space_group_name_H-M   'P 1'
#
loop_
_entity.id
_entity.type
_entity.pdbx_description
1 polymer ?
#
loop_
_entity_poly.entity_id
_entity_poly.type
_entity_poly.pdbx_seq_one_letter_code
_entity_poly.pdbx_strand_id
1 'polypeptide(L)'
;MERKFRRANYLLWKKRERTPFGEVDLWFKSPDGREDLLIEVKSLKHEALLPERLGARQRQRLTRVLEGVSAMSGRARLIVVFVRPDGSMIELGLEDFVPVGASR
;
A
#
# COMPACT_ATOMS: atom_id res chain seq x y z
N MET A 1 12.87 3.82 -0.37
CA MET A 1 11.43 4.14 -0.44
C MET A 1 11.11 5.46 0.24
N GLU A 2 11.38 5.64 1.54
CA GLU A 2 11.11 6.90 2.26
C GLU A 2 11.67 8.15 1.57
N ARG A 3 12.89 8.07 1.01
CA ARG A 3 13.49 9.18 0.24
C ARG A 3 12.66 9.60 -0.99
N LYS A 4 11.98 8.68 -1.67
CA LYS A 4 11.14 8.99 -2.85
C LYS A 4 9.96 9.86 -2.41
N PHE A 5 9.21 9.42 -1.41
CA PHE A 5 8.04 10.12 -0.93
C PHE A 5 8.39 11.44 -0.24
N ARG A 6 9.50 11.51 0.49
CA ARG A 6 10.01 12.78 1.04
C ARG A 6 10.35 13.80 -0.04
N ARG A 7 10.93 13.39 -1.18
CA ARG A 7 11.19 14.30 -2.32
C ARG A 7 9.91 14.84 -2.95
N ALA A 8 8.81 14.10 -2.83
CA ALA A 8 7.48 14.54 -3.25
C ALA A 8 6.72 15.27 -2.10
N ASN A 9 7.44 15.75 -1.07
CA ASN A 9 6.90 16.45 0.10
C ASN A 9 5.89 15.66 0.95
N TYR A 10 5.83 14.34 0.80
CA TYR A 10 5.06 13.50 1.72
C TYR A 10 5.80 13.40 3.06
N LEU A 11 5.07 13.64 4.14
CA LEU A 11 5.59 13.50 5.49
C LEU A 11 5.35 12.08 5.98
N LEU A 12 6.42 11.36 6.31
CA LEU A 12 6.28 10.06 6.94
C LEU A 12 5.73 10.23 8.36
N TRP A 13 4.51 9.74 8.57
CA TRP A 13 3.78 9.87 9.83
C TRP A 13 4.04 8.67 10.74
N LYS A 14 3.90 7.44 10.23
CA LYS A 14 4.12 6.21 10.99
C LYS A 14 4.81 5.12 10.16
N LYS A 15 5.50 4.21 10.85
CA LYS A 15 6.08 2.98 10.29
C LYS A 15 5.55 1.78 11.05
N ARG A 16 5.22 0.70 10.34
CA ARG A 16 4.70 -0.56 10.89
C ARG A 16 3.52 -0.33 11.83
N GLU A 17 2.62 0.56 11.42
CA GLU A 17 1.51 0.96 12.27
C GLU A 17 0.47 -0.16 12.34
N ARG A 18 0.08 -0.53 13.56
CA ARG A 18 -1.06 -1.40 13.81
C ARG A 18 -2.28 -0.57 14.11
N THR A 19 -3.23 -0.57 13.18
CA THR A 19 -4.55 0.03 13.37
C THR A 19 -5.54 -1.02 13.87
N PRO A 20 -6.70 -0.63 14.43
CA PRO A 20 -7.79 -1.56 14.72
C PRO A 20 -8.28 -2.36 13.49
N PHE A 21 -7.98 -1.88 12.28
CA PHE A 21 -8.39 -2.47 11.01
C PHE A 21 -7.32 -3.38 10.38
N GLY A 22 -6.08 -3.32 10.87
CA GLY A 22 -4.93 -4.07 10.36
C GLY A 22 -3.61 -3.29 10.41
N GLU A 23 -2.53 -3.93 9.97
CA GLU A 23 -1.18 -3.33 9.94
C GLU A 23 -0.86 -2.67 8.58
N VAL A 24 -0.11 -1.58 8.56
CA VAL A 24 0.47 -1.01 7.32
C VAL A 24 1.95 -0.73 7.52
N ASP A 25 2.77 -0.99 6.51
CA ASP A 25 4.23 -0.84 6.63
C ASP A 25 4.65 0.62 6.76
N LEU A 26 4.07 1.52 5.95
CA LEU A 26 4.35 2.95 6.01
C LEU A 26 3.06 3.76 5.86
N TRP A 27 2.99 4.87 6.59
CA TRP A 27 1.89 5.81 6.54
C TRP A 27 2.45 7.21 6.36
N PHE A 28 2.11 7.85 5.24
CA PHE A 28 2.48 9.21 4.93
C PHE A 28 1.26 10.15 4.93
N LYS A 29 1.50 11.42 5.25
CA LYS A 29 0.56 12.53 5.02
C LYS A 29 0.92 13.22 3.71
N SER A 30 -0.08 13.51 2.87
CA SER A 30 0.09 14.32 1.67
C SER A 30 0.58 15.72 2.02
N PRO A 31 1.27 16.42 1.09
CA PRO A 31 1.78 17.78 1.33
C PRO A 31 0.69 18.78 1.73
N ASP A 32 -0.52 18.62 1.20
CA ASP A 32 -1.68 19.47 1.47
C ASP A 32 -2.49 19.02 2.70
N GLY A 33 -2.10 17.91 3.34
CA GLY A 33 -2.78 17.32 4.49
C GLY A 33 -4.17 16.73 4.19
N ARG A 34 -4.59 16.68 2.93
CA ARG A 34 -5.95 16.24 2.54
C ARG A 34 -6.07 14.74 2.34
N GLU A 35 -4.96 14.03 2.18
CA GLU A 35 -4.95 12.59 1.91
C GLU A 35 -3.88 11.87 2.76
N ASP A 36 -4.27 10.72 3.30
CA ASP A 36 -3.35 9.74 3.84
C ASP A 36 -2.88 8.76 2.77
N LEU A 37 -1.56 8.61 2.62
CA LEU A 37 -0.95 7.62 1.75
C LEU A 37 -0.44 6.43 2.58
N LEU A 38 -1.10 5.30 2.40
CA LEU A 38 -0.80 4.03 3.05
C LEU A 38 0.01 3.15 2.09
N ILE A 39 1.11 2.56 2.57
CA ILE A 39 1.98 1.75 1.74
C ILE A 39 2.23 0.39 2.39
N GLU A 40 1.91 -0.67 1.65
CA GLU A 40 2.39 -2.03 1.93
C GLU A 40 3.64 -2.29 1.08
N VAL A 41 4.69 -2.84 1.68
CA VAL A 41 5.95 -3.12 0.99
C VAL A 41 6.14 -4.62 0.79
N LYS A 42 6.41 -5.03 -0.44
CA LYS A 42 6.72 -6.42 -0.78
C LYS A 42 8.08 -6.52 -1.45
N SER A 43 8.84 -7.55 -1.12
CA SER A 43 10.05 -7.89 -1.87
C SER A 43 9.68 -8.74 -3.08
N LEU A 44 10.12 -8.34 -4.26
CA LEU A 44 9.91 -9.08 -5.49
C LEU A 44 11.10 -10.02 -5.71
N LYS A 45 10.95 -11.28 -5.31
CA LYS A 45 11.97 -12.30 -5.59
C LYS A 45 11.90 -12.85 -7.02
N HIS A 46 10.73 -12.81 -7.66
CA HIS A 46 10.49 -13.24 -9.04
C HIS A 46 9.39 -12.37 -9.67
N GLU A 47 9.60 -11.90 -10.90
CA GLU A 47 8.72 -10.94 -11.59
C GLU A 47 7.41 -11.53 -12.11
N ALA A 48 7.37 -12.84 -12.36
CA ALA A 48 6.33 -13.49 -13.16
C ALA A 48 4.92 -13.57 -12.53
N LEU A 49 4.68 -13.02 -11.33
CA LEU A 49 3.40 -13.22 -10.59
C LEU A 49 2.93 -11.97 -9.82
N LEU A 50 3.23 -10.77 -10.32
CA LEU A 50 2.97 -9.50 -9.61
C LEU A 50 1.49 -9.31 -9.16
N PRO A 51 0.47 -9.52 -10.01
CA PRO A 51 -0.94 -9.32 -9.61
C PRO A 51 -1.50 -10.46 -8.75
N GLU A 52 -1.02 -11.69 -8.94
CA GLU A 52 -1.54 -12.88 -8.22
C GLU A 52 -0.99 -13.02 -6.79
N ARG A 53 0.03 -12.23 -6.43
CA ARG A 53 0.74 -12.35 -5.15
C ARG A 53 0.07 -11.68 -3.96
N LEU A 54 -0.94 -10.84 -4.18
CA LEU A 54 -1.73 -10.32 -3.06
C LEU A 54 -2.84 -11.33 -2.73
N GLY A 55 -2.50 -12.31 -1.88
CA GLY A 55 -3.46 -13.33 -1.46
C GLY A 55 -4.75 -12.71 -0.90
N ALA A 56 -5.89 -13.39 -1.11
CA ALA A 56 -7.22 -12.85 -0.80
C ALA A 56 -7.35 -12.31 0.64
N ARG A 57 -6.75 -13.00 1.63
CA ARG A 57 -6.72 -12.55 3.03
C ARG A 57 -5.98 -11.24 3.21
N GLN A 58 -4.83 -11.10 2.54
CA GLN A 58 -4.04 -9.88 2.62
C GLN A 58 -4.78 -8.72 1.94
N ARG A 59 -5.37 -8.95 0.77
CA ARG A 59 -6.20 -7.94 0.11
C ARG A 59 -7.34 -7.49 1.02
N GLN A 60 -8.11 -8.42 1.59
CA GLN A 60 -9.20 -8.10 2.50
C GLN A 60 -8.72 -7.27 3.71
N ARG A 61 -7.57 -7.61 4.29
CA ARG A 61 -6.95 -6.84 5.37
C ARG A 61 -6.64 -5.41 4.93
N LEU A 62 -6.01 -5.23 3.76
CA LEU A 62 -5.65 -3.92 3.25
C LEU A 62 -6.87 -3.08 2.86
N THR A 63 -7.91 -3.69 2.31
CA THR A 63 -9.20 -3.03 2.06
C THR A 63 -9.80 -2.50 3.35
N ARG A 64 -9.86 -3.31 4.41
CA ARG A 64 -10.37 -2.84 5.73
C ARG A 64 -9.54 -1.70 6.30
N VAL A 65 -8.21 -1.75 6.15
CA VAL A 65 -7.33 -0.65 6.56
C VAL A 65 -7.65 0.63 5.77
N LEU A 66 -7.78 0.54 4.44
CA LEU A 66 -8.11 1.69 3.60
C LEU A 66 -9.46 2.31 3.98
N GLU A 67 -10.50 1.49 4.12
CA GLU A 67 -11.84 1.94 4.51
C GLU A 67 -11.85 2.55 5.91
N GLY A 68 -11.24 1.88 6.89
CA GLY A 68 -11.21 2.34 8.28
C GLY A 68 -10.40 3.61 8.48
N VAL A 69 -9.25 3.74 7.82
CA VAL A 69 -8.46 4.99 7.88
C VAL A 69 -9.21 6.12 7.18
N SER A 70 -9.81 5.86 6.01
CA SER A 70 -10.63 6.88 5.33
C SER A 70 -11.77 7.36 6.23
N ALA A 71 -12.47 6.45 6.92
CA ALA A 71 -13.53 6.83 7.86
C ALA A 71 -13.02 7.70 9.03
N MET A 72 -11.77 7.56 9.45
CA MET A 72 -11.19 8.31 10.58
C MET A 72 -10.56 9.65 10.19
N SER A 73 -9.84 9.70 9.06
CA SER A 73 -9.00 10.85 8.68
C SER A 73 -9.46 11.52 7.39
N GLY A 74 -10.54 11.04 6.77
CA GLY A 74 -11.10 11.58 5.53
C GLY A 74 -10.68 10.76 4.32
N ARG A 75 -9.81 11.31 3.47
CA ARG A 75 -9.38 10.60 2.25
C ARG A 75 -8.13 9.80 2.54
N ALA A 76 -8.13 8.52 2.19
CA ALA A 76 -6.92 7.72 2.16
C ALA A 76 -6.75 7.02 0.80
N ARG A 77 -5.51 6.74 0.45
CA ARG A 77 -5.12 5.92 -0.70
C ARG A 77 -4.14 4.86 -0.23
N LEU A 78 -4.31 3.64 -0.70
CA LEU A 78 -3.41 2.53 -0.39
C LEU A 78 -2.73 2.03 -1.66
N ILE A 79 -1.40 1.96 -1.62
CA ILE A 79 -0.60 1.35 -2.67
C ILE A 79 0.22 0.18 -2.11
N VAL A 80 0.49 -0.79 -2.96
CA VAL A 80 1.45 -1.87 -2.71
C VAL A 80 2.69 -1.57 -3.54
N VAL A 81 3.84 -1.47 -2.87
CA VAL A 81 5.12 -1.21 -3.51
C VAL A 81 5.97 -2.47 -3.50
N PHE A 82 6.27 -2.99 -4.67
CA PHE A 82 7.17 -4.10 -4.87
C PHE A 82 8.58 -3.58 -5.09
N VAL A 83 9.52 -3.98 -4.24
CA VAL A 83 10.94 -3.65 -4.36
C VAL A 83 11.66 -4.81 -5.03
N ARG A 84 12.27 -4.54 -6.18
CA ARG A 84 13.09 -5.49 -6.93
C ARG A 84 14.50 -5.63 -6.34
N PRO A 85 15.24 -6.70 -6.66
CA PRO A 85 16.62 -6.89 -6.19
C PRO A 85 17.58 -5.79 -6.65
N ASP A 86 17.34 -5.20 -7.82
CA ASP A 86 18.11 -4.06 -8.36
C ASP A 86 17.77 -2.71 -7.68
N GLY A 87 16.85 -2.71 -6.72
CA GLY A 87 16.40 -1.52 -6.01
C GLY A 87 15.31 -0.72 -6.72
N SER A 88 14.91 -1.10 -7.93
CA SER A 88 13.77 -0.49 -8.62
C SER A 88 12.44 -0.87 -7.95
N MET A 89 11.40 -0.08 -8.22
CA MET A 89 10.11 -0.18 -7.53
C MET A 89 8.96 -0.20 -8.52
N ILE A 90 7.97 -1.06 -8.26
CA ILE A 90 6.68 -1.09 -8.95
C ILE A 90 5.61 -0.72 -7.93
N GLU A 91 4.72 0.20 -8.29
CA GLU A 91 3.64 0.68 -7.43
C GLU A 91 2.31 0.29 -8.07
N LEU A 92 1.47 -0.40 -7.31
CA LEU A 92 0.14 -0.82 -7.74
C LEU A 92 -0.89 -0.36 -6.70
N GLY A 93 -2.03 0.14 -7.16
CA GLY A 93 -3.20 0.38 -6.34
C GLY A 93 -3.86 -0.94 -5.91
N LEU A 94 -4.73 -0.90 -4.90
CA LEU A 94 -5.48 -2.10 -4.48
C LEU A 94 -6.41 -2.62 -5.59
N GLU A 95 -6.90 -1.70 -6.42
CA GLU A 95 -7.74 -1.94 -7.59
C GLU A 95 -7.05 -2.76 -8.69
N ASP A 96 -5.72 -2.75 -8.73
CA ASP A 96 -4.93 -3.49 -9.73
C ASP A 96 -4.83 -5.00 -9.44
N PHE A 97 -5.30 -5.44 -8.26
CA PHE A 97 -5.21 -6.84 -7.82
C PHE A 97 -6.52 -7.62 -8.09
N VAL A 98 -6.57 -8.29 -9.24
CA VAL A 98 -7.67 -9.19 -9.62
C VAL A 98 -7.71 -10.41 -8.69
N PRO A 99 -8.89 -10.88 -8.22
CA PRO A 99 -8.99 -12.14 -7.50
C PRO A 99 -8.48 -13.32 -8.33
N VAL A 100 -7.57 -14.12 -7.76
CA VAL A 100 -7.27 -15.46 -8.28
C VAL A 100 -8.56 -16.26 -8.26
N GLY A 101 -9.08 -16.63 -9.44
CA GLY A 101 -10.37 -17.31 -9.63
C GLY A 101 -11.50 -16.45 -10.24
N ALA A 102 -11.24 -15.20 -10.63
CA ALA A 102 -12.20 -14.36 -11.37
C ALA A 102 -12.11 -14.50 -12.91
N SER A 103 -11.36 -15.47 -13.41
CA SER A 103 -11.44 -15.88 -14.82
C SER A 103 -12.67 -16.76 -14.98
N ARG A 104 -13.67 -16.26 -15.72
CA ARG A 104 -14.73 -17.08 -16.30
C ARG A 104 -14.16 -17.97 -17.39
#